data_AF-A0AAV6D1M2-F1
#
_entry.id   AF-A0AAV6D1M2-F1
#
_cell.length_a   1.000
_cell.length_b   1.000
_cell.length_c   1.000
_cell.angle_alpha   90.00
_cell.angle_beta   90.00
_cell.angle_gamma   90.00
#
_symmetry.space_group_name_H-M   'P 1'
#
loop_
_entity.id
_entity.type
_entity.pdbx_description
1 polymer ?
#
loop_
_entity_poly.entity_id
_entity_poly.type
_entity_poly.pdbx_seq_one_letter_code
_entity_poly.pdbx_strand_id
1 'polypeptide(L)'
;MSSKFKITLFGIASGLIWSLIAILLHAQFLFSPHASIFVALLIGGITGVAVSFSLKAPLTKLGKWGSAILGLLAFPLGTFIFAFLFALFEMMFGGTIDFNLSEPFIAGFFTAYLSAIYGFYLFPVAVLTTFILRMVIRSGNNNLSLKH
;
A
#
# COMPACT_ATOMS: atom_id res chain seq x y z
N MET A 1 -20.48 -11.65 6.50
CA MET A 1 -19.06 -11.25 6.48
C MET A 1 -18.94 -9.78 6.93
N SER A 2 -18.12 -9.49 7.96
CA SER A 2 -18.02 -8.13 8.52
C SER A 2 -17.30 -7.16 7.57
N SER A 3 -17.65 -5.87 7.62
CA SER A 3 -16.99 -4.82 6.82
C SER A 3 -15.47 -4.78 7.07
N LYS A 4 -15.04 -4.96 8.32
CA LYS A 4 -13.62 -5.03 8.70
C LYS A 4 -12.90 -6.18 7.98
N PHE A 5 -13.48 -7.38 7.98
CA PHE A 5 -12.86 -8.55 7.34
C PHE A 5 -12.76 -8.41 5.82
N LYS A 6 -13.76 -7.83 5.16
CA LYS A 6 -13.70 -7.53 3.71
C LYS A 6 -12.56 -6.56 3.37
N ILE A 7 -12.39 -5.51 4.18
CA ILE A 7 -11.32 -4.52 3.99
C ILE A 7 -9.94 -5.15 4.22
N THR A 8 -9.79 -5.97 5.26
CA THR A 8 -8.54 -6.71 5.51
C THR A 8 -8.20 -7.64 4.35
N LEU A 9 -9.16 -8.44 3.86
CA LEU A 9 -8.93 -9.36 2.75
C LEU A 9 -8.54 -8.62 1.46
N PHE A 10 -9.23 -7.52 1.15
CA PHE A 10 -8.87 -6.65 0.03
C PHE A 10 -7.47 -6.05 0.21
N GLY A 11 -7.16 -5.57 1.42
CA GLY A 11 -5.86 -5.00 1.75
C GLY A 11 -4.72 -5.99 1.54
N ILE A 12 -4.87 -7.23 2.02
CA ILE A 12 -3.89 -8.30 1.80
C ILE A 12 -3.72 -8.59 0.30
N ALA A 13 -4.81 -8.84 -0.41
CA ALA A 13 -4.76 -9.20 -1.83
C ALA A 13 -4.14 -8.08 -2.68
N SER A 14 -4.57 -6.84 -2.48
CA SER A 14 -4.00 -5.69 -3.19
C SER A 14 -2.54 -5.45 -2.83
N GLY A 15 -2.18 -5.55 -1.54
CA GLY A 15 -0.81 -5.43 -1.08
C GLY A 15 0.14 -6.44 -1.72
N LEU A 16 -0.28 -7.70 -1.81
CA LEU A 16 0.48 -8.76 -2.49
C LEU A 16 0.67 -8.46 -3.98
N ILE A 17 -0.39 -8.01 -4.67
CA ILE A 17 -0.32 -7.64 -6.10
C ILE A 17 0.68 -6.48 -6.30
N TRP A 18 0.59 -5.43 -5.49
CA TRP A 18 1.49 -4.28 -5.58
C TRP A 18 2.94 -4.65 -5.28
N SER A 19 3.19 -5.54 -4.31
CA SER A 19 4.53 -6.04 -4.05
C SER A 19 5.07 -6.91 -5.17
N LEU A 20 4.26 -7.75 -5.80
CA LEU A 20 4.67 -8.49 -7.01
C LEU A 20 5.01 -7.54 -8.15
N ILE A 21 4.19 -6.51 -8.39
CA ILE A 21 4.48 -5.46 -9.39
C ILE A 21 5.81 -4.77 -9.07
N ALA A 22 6.05 -4.42 -7.80
CA ALA A 22 7.30 -3.79 -7.39
C ALA A 22 8.51 -4.72 -7.60
N ILE A 23 8.40 -6.01 -7.28
CA ILE A 23 9.45 -7.01 -7.51
C ILE A 23 9.75 -7.14 -9.00
N LEU A 24 8.72 -7.24 -9.84
CA LEU A 24 8.88 -7.40 -11.29
C LEU A 24 9.45 -6.15 -11.97
N LEU A 25 9.07 -4.95 -11.50
CA LEU A 25 9.50 -3.68 -12.09
C LEU A 25 10.83 -3.16 -11.53
N HIS A 26 11.15 -3.44 -10.27
CA HIS A 26 12.23 -2.79 -9.52
C HIS A 26 13.15 -3.76 -8.76
N ALA A 27 13.36 -4.98 -9.27
CA ALA A 27 14.32 -5.96 -8.74
C ALA A 27 15.75 -5.42 -8.50
N GLN A 28 16.06 -4.20 -8.97
CA GLN A 28 17.39 -3.58 -8.96
C GLN A 28 17.49 -2.27 -8.15
N PHE A 29 16.38 -1.63 -7.75
CA PHE A 29 16.40 -0.31 -7.09
C PHE A 29 15.83 -0.28 -5.67
N LEU A 30 14.97 -1.23 -5.28
CA LEU A 30 14.29 -1.23 -3.98
C LEU A 30 14.66 -2.41 -3.09
N PHE A 31 15.35 -3.41 -3.63
CA PHE A 31 15.67 -4.63 -2.93
C PHE A 31 17.19 -4.75 -2.84
N SER A 32 17.70 -4.86 -1.62
CA SER A 32 19.01 -5.47 -1.42
C SER A 32 18.99 -6.84 -2.11
N PRO A 33 20.06 -7.28 -2.80
CA PRO A 33 20.12 -8.63 -3.38
C PRO A 33 19.92 -9.77 -2.37
N HIS A 34 19.90 -9.44 -1.06
CA HIS A 34 19.65 -10.35 0.05
C HIS A 34 18.19 -10.31 0.59
N ALA A 35 17.35 -9.40 0.09
CA ALA A 35 15.96 -9.28 0.49
C ALA A 35 15.14 -10.47 -0.01
N SER A 36 14.66 -11.33 0.90
CA SER A 36 13.82 -12.46 0.49
C SER A 36 12.48 -11.96 -0.10
N ILE A 37 12.08 -12.54 -1.23
CA ILE A 37 10.75 -12.32 -1.86
C ILE A 37 9.63 -12.49 -0.83
N PHE A 38 9.79 -13.44 0.09
CA PHE A 38 8.85 -13.71 1.16
C PHE A 38 8.63 -12.49 2.08
N VAL A 39 9.70 -11.82 2.50
CA VAL A 39 9.63 -10.61 3.35
C VAL A 39 8.94 -9.47 2.60
N ALA A 40 9.26 -9.28 1.32
CA ALA A 40 8.60 -8.28 0.49
C ALA A 40 7.09 -8.52 0.36
N LEU A 41 6.66 -9.78 0.17
CA LEU A 41 5.24 -10.13 0.10
C LEU A 41 4.52 -9.95 1.44
N LEU A 42 5.16 -10.33 2.55
CA LEU A 42 4.60 -10.17 3.89
C LEU A 42 4.39 -8.69 4.22
N ILE A 43 5.41 -7.86 4.01
CA ILE A 43 5.32 -6.41 4.20
C ILE A 43 4.31 -5.79 3.24
N GLY A 44 4.25 -6.29 2.01
CA GLY A 44 3.24 -5.94 1.03
C GLY A 44 1.82 -6.10 1.54
N GLY A 45 1.50 -7.29 2.06
CA GLY A 45 0.20 -7.58 2.66
C GLY A 45 -0.13 -6.65 3.82
N ILE A 46 0.81 -6.43 4.74
CA ILE A 46 0.63 -5.51 5.87
C ILE A 46 0.38 -4.08 5.38
N THR A 47 1.16 -3.64 4.39
CA THR A 47 1.03 -2.31 3.80
C THR A 47 -0.33 -2.11 3.14
N GLY A 48 -0.78 -3.08 2.35
CA GLY A 48 -2.08 -3.01 1.70
C GLY A 48 -3.24 -2.94 2.70
N VAL A 49 -3.13 -3.66 3.83
CA VAL A 49 -4.08 -3.54 4.95
C VAL A 49 -4.03 -2.14 5.57
N ALA A 50 -2.84 -1.64 5.89
CA ALA A 50 -2.66 -0.32 6.49
C ALA A 50 -3.24 0.80 5.61
N VAL A 51 -2.88 0.81 4.32
CA VAL A 51 -3.41 1.78 3.34
C VAL A 51 -4.93 1.67 3.24
N SER A 52 -5.48 0.45 3.17
CA SER A 52 -6.92 0.24 3.05
C SER A 52 -7.70 0.78 4.25
N PHE A 53 -7.17 0.64 5.47
CA PHE A 53 -7.77 1.23 6.66
C PHE A 53 -7.60 2.75 6.73
N SER A 54 -6.44 3.28 6.35
CA SER A 54 -6.18 4.73 6.29
C SER A 54 -7.13 5.44 5.31
N LEU A 55 -7.41 4.81 4.17
CA LEU A 55 -8.32 5.36 3.16
C LEU A 55 -9.80 5.13 3.47
N LYS A 56 -10.15 4.26 4.43
CA LYS A 56 -11.53 3.91 4.72
C LYS A 56 -12.39 5.14 5.06
N ALA A 57 -11.95 5.94 6.03
CA ALA A 57 -12.69 7.10 6.50
C ALA A 57 -12.88 8.21 5.44
N PRO A 58 -11.85 8.58 4.65
CA PRO A 58 -12.05 9.59 3.59
C PRO A 58 -12.85 9.02 2.40
N LEU A 59 -12.74 7.72 2.06
CA LEU A 59 -13.51 7.12 0.96
C LEU A 59 -15.02 7.01 1.23
N THR A 60 -15.45 6.95 2.50
CA THR A 60 -16.89 6.97 2.83
C THR A 60 -17.49 8.37 2.70
N LYS A 61 -16.70 9.41 2.95
CA LYS A 61 -17.15 10.81 2.92
C LYS A 61 -17.10 11.44 1.53
N LEU A 62 -16.16 11.02 0.68
CA LEU A 62 -15.91 11.67 -0.60
C LEU A 62 -16.71 11.06 -1.78
N GLY A 63 -17.00 11.92 -2.77
CA GLY A 63 -17.60 11.58 -4.06
C GLY A 63 -16.66 10.81 -5.00
N LYS A 64 -17.09 10.57 -6.24
CA LYS A 64 -16.29 9.85 -7.26
C LYS A 64 -14.94 10.55 -7.53
N TRP A 65 -14.96 11.88 -7.66
CA TRP A 65 -13.75 12.69 -7.87
C TRP A 65 -12.78 12.64 -6.70
N GLY A 66 -13.28 12.72 -5.45
CA GLY A 66 -12.42 12.60 -4.28
C GLY A 66 -11.80 11.20 -4.14
N SER A 67 -12.47 10.14 -4.61
CA SER A 67 -11.87 8.80 -4.68
C SER A 67 -10.73 8.72 -5.69
N ALA A 68 -10.81 9.43 -6.81
CA ALA A 68 -9.71 9.50 -7.78
C ALA A 68 -8.50 10.23 -7.20
N ILE A 69 -8.71 11.38 -6.53
CA ILE A 69 -7.63 12.12 -5.85
C ILE A 69 -6.99 11.25 -4.76
N LEU A 70 -7.82 10.58 -3.94
CA LEU A 70 -7.31 9.65 -2.94
C LEU A 70 -6.53 8.50 -3.57
N GLY A 71 -6.91 8.03 -4.76
CA GLY A 71 -6.17 6.99 -5.47
C GLY A 71 -4.80 7.46 -5.97
N LEU A 72 -4.70 8.71 -6.41
CA LEU A 72 -3.42 9.33 -6.74
C LEU A 72 -2.52 9.46 -5.51
N LEU A 73 -3.09 9.79 -4.34
CA LEU A 73 -2.36 9.89 -3.08
C LEU A 73 -2.09 8.53 -2.41
N ALA A 74 -2.91 7.51 -2.70
CA ALA A 74 -2.77 6.17 -2.16
C ALA A 74 -1.48 5.50 -2.62
N PHE A 75 -1.04 5.82 -3.84
CA PHE A 75 0.18 5.27 -4.39
C PHE A 75 1.44 5.72 -3.62
N PRO A 76 1.75 7.03 -3.49
CA PRO A 76 2.89 7.47 -2.69
C PRO A 76 2.76 7.11 -1.21
N LEU A 77 1.54 7.10 -0.66
CA LEU A 77 1.29 6.62 0.72
C LEU A 77 1.64 5.13 0.87
N GLY A 78 1.26 4.30 -0.09
CA GLY A 78 1.56 2.88 -0.08
C GLY A 78 3.05 2.61 -0.17
N THR A 79 3.75 3.30 -1.08
CA THR A 79 5.22 3.17 -1.19
C THR A 79 5.94 3.66 0.05
N PHE A 80 5.46 4.75 0.68
CA PHE A 80 5.98 5.24 1.96
C PHE A 80 5.92 4.15 3.04
N ILE A 81 4.73 3.61 3.28
CA ILE A 81 4.50 2.61 4.33
C ILE A 81 5.31 1.34 4.04
N PHE A 82 5.35 0.91 2.78
CA PHE A 82 6.10 -0.27 2.37
C PHE A 82 7.59 -0.11 2.70
N ALA A 83 8.23 0.96 2.21
CA ALA A 83 9.65 1.17 2.40
C ALA A 83 10.01 1.44 3.86
N PHE A 84 9.15 2.15 4.60
CA PHE A 84 9.30 2.32 6.04
C PHE A 84 9.31 0.97 6.77
N LEU A 85 8.33 0.12 6.52
CA LEU A 85 8.24 -1.20 7.17
C LEU A 85 9.39 -2.11 6.75
N PHE A 86 9.81 -2.01 5.49
CA PHE A 86 10.92 -2.79 4.96
C PHE A 86 12.25 -2.41 5.59
N ALA A 87 12.58 -1.12 5.64
CA ALA A 87 13.78 -0.63 6.32
C ALA A 87 13.75 -0.93 7.83
N LEU A 88 12.58 -0.83 8.48
CA LEU A 88 12.42 -1.20 9.89
C LEU A 88 12.70 -2.69 10.11
N PHE A 89 12.20 -3.56 9.22
CA PHE A 89 12.47 -5.00 9.27
C PHE A 89 13.97 -5.28 9.12
N GLU A 90 14.62 -4.70 8.12
CA GLU A 90 16.06 -4.89 7.91
C GLU A 90 16.90 -4.39 9.10
N MET A 91 16.51 -3.26 9.70
CA MET A 91 17.15 -2.74 10.92
C MET A 91 17.01 -3.70 12.11
N MET A 92 15.86 -4.36 12.27
CA MET A 92 15.61 -5.29 13.36
C MET A 92 16.30 -6.66 13.18
N PHE A 93 16.46 -7.12 11.94
CA PHE A 93 16.92 -8.48 11.63
C PHE A 93 18.31 -8.54 10.96
N GLY A 94 19.05 -7.42 10.96
CA GLY A 94 20.45 -7.39 10.52
C GLY A 94 20.64 -7.44 9.00
N GLY A 95 19.74 -6.83 8.24
CA GLY A 95 19.89 -6.66 6.79
C GLY A 95 21.09 -5.79 6.44
N THR A 96 21.81 -6.15 5.37
CA THR A 96 22.96 -5.40 4.83
C THR A 96 22.47 -4.23 3.98
N ILE A 97 22.04 -3.14 4.61
CA ILE A 97 21.85 -1.85 3.91
C ILE A 97 23.13 -1.03 4.08
N ASP A 98 23.68 -0.55 2.97
CA ASP A 98 24.71 0.48 2.99
C ASP A 98 24.18 1.74 3.69
N PHE A 99 24.97 2.25 4.65
CA PHE A 99 24.60 3.15 5.75
C PHE A 99 24.05 4.56 5.39
N ASN A 100 23.66 4.85 4.15
CA ASN A 100 23.15 6.16 3.74
C ASN A 100 21.61 6.30 3.78
N LEU A 101 20.85 5.22 4.00
CA LEU A 101 19.37 5.21 4.13
C LEU A 101 18.90 4.48 5.40
N SER A 102 19.72 4.47 6.45
CA SER A 102 19.52 3.70 7.69
C SER A 102 18.32 4.13 8.55
N GLU A 103 17.64 5.21 8.19
CA GLU A 103 16.42 5.65 8.86
C GLU A 103 15.18 5.22 8.07
N PRO A 104 14.32 4.34 8.64
CA PRO A 104 13.09 3.88 7.98
C PRO A 104 12.21 5.01 7.46
N PHE A 105 12.22 6.15 8.16
CA PHE A 105 11.47 7.32 7.77
C PHE A 105 12.01 7.96 6.48
N ILE A 106 13.34 8.11 6.36
CA ILE A 106 13.99 8.65 5.15
C ILE A 106 13.72 7.71 3.97
N ALA A 107 13.86 6.40 4.17
CA ALA A 107 13.54 5.39 3.15
C ALA A 107 12.08 5.50 2.67
N GLY A 108 11.14 5.69 3.60
CA GLY A 108 9.74 5.93 3.29
C GLY A 108 9.53 7.19 2.44
N PHE A 109 10.10 8.33 2.85
CA PHE A 109 9.94 9.60 2.12
C PHE A 109 10.57 9.55 0.74
N PHE A 110 11.78 9.00 0.63
CA PHE A 110 12.49 8.90 -0.63
C PHE A 110 11.72 8.06 -1.65
N THR A 111 11.21 6.89 -1.24
CA THR A 111 10.42 6.03 -2.13
C THR A 111 9.06 6.62 -2.49
N ALA A 112 8.40 7.34 -1.57
CA ALA A 112 7.17 8.08 -1.87
C ALA A 112 7.39 9.22 -2.88
N TYR A 113 8.51 9.91 -2.77
CA TYR A 113 8.91 10.94 -3.72
C TYR A 113 9.19 10.34 -5.10
N LEU A 114 9.99 9.27 -5.17
CA LEU A 114 10.28 8.58 -6.42
C LEU A 114 9.01 8.01 -7.07
N SER A 115 8.10 7.45 -6.29
CA SER A 115 6.86 6.88 -6.82
C SER A 115 5.92 7.95 -7.38
N ALA A 116 5.89 9.15 -6.78
CA ALA A 116 5.13 10.28 -7.30
C ALA A 116 5.67 10.81 -8.64
N ILE A 117 6.99 10.75 -8.85
CA ILE A 117 7.64 11.27 -10.08
C ILE A 117 7.70 10.21 -11.18
N TYR A 118 8.21 9.03 -10.85
CA TYR A 118 8.52 7.99 -11.82
C TYR A 118 7.40 6.97 -11.97
N GLY A 119 6.52 6.82 -10.97
CA GLY A 119 5.42 5.85 -10.99
C GLY A 119 4.14 6.33 -11.68
N PHE A 120 4.21 7.37 -12.51
CA PHE A 120 3.05 7.97 -13.17
C PHE A 120 2.21 6.93 -13.95
N TYR A 121 2.86 5.97 -14.60
CA TYR A 121 2.19 4.91 -15.36
C TYR A 121 1.37 3.95 -14.49
N LEU A 122 1.62 3.92 -13.18
CA LEU A 122 0.88 3.09 -12.21
C LEU A 122 -0.30 3.84 -11.58
N PHE A 123 -0.42 5.16 -11.76
CA PHE A 123 -1.53 5.95 -11.22
C PHE A 123 -2.91 5.46 -11.65
N PRO A 124 -3.16 5.07 -12.93
CA PRO A 124 -4.46 4.51 -13.31
C PRO A 124 -4.82 3.26 -12.51
N VAL A 125 -3.82 2.41 -12.22
CA VAL A 125 -4.00 1.19 -11.42
C VAL A 125 -4.29 1.55 -9.96
N ALA A 126 -3.58 2.53 -9.38
CA ALA A 126 -3.82 3.01 -8.01
C ALA A 126 -5.19 3.65 -7.83
N VAL A 127 -5.66 4.40 -8.83
CA VAL A 127 -7.02 4.95 -8.87
C VAL A 127 -8.05 3.83 -8.94
N LEU A 128 -7.83 2.84 -9.81
CA LEU A 128 -8.73 1.69 -9.96
C LEU A 128 -8.84 0.88 -8.65
N THR A 129 -7.71 0.53 -8.02
CA THR A 129 -7.71 -0.21 -6.75
C THR A 129 -8.42 0.57 -5.65
N THR A 130 -8.28 1.90 -5.64
CA THR A 130 -9.00 2.78 -4.69
C THR A 130 -10.51 2.80 -4.95
N PHE A 131 -10.94 2.78 -6.21
CA PHE A 131 -12.36 2.62 -6.55
C PHE A 131 -12.90 1.27 -6.11
N ILE A 132 -12.16 0.18 -6.31
CA ILE A 132 -12.57 -1.16 -5.86
C ILE A 132 -12.67 -1.18 -4.33
N LEU A 133 -11.69 -0.63 -3.60
CA LEU A 133 -11.73 -0.49 -2.14
C LEU A 133 -13.00 0.24 -1.68
N ARG A 134 -13.38 1.32 -2.36
CA ARG A 134 -14.62 2.05 -2.07
C ARG A 134 -15.86 1.18 -2.23
N MET A 135 -15.92 0.35 -3.27
CA MET A 135 -17.03 -0.60 -3.46
C MET A 135 -17.08 -1.64 -2.33
N VAL A 136 -15.92 -2.16 -1.92
CA VAL A 136 -15.79 -3.10 -0.80
C VAL A 136 -16.31 -2.48 0.50
N ILE A 137 -15.92 -1.24 0.80
CA ILE A 137 -16.37 -0.51 1.99
C ILE A 137 -17.90 -0.31 1.97
N ARG A 138 -18.45 0.16 0.84
CA ARG A 138 -19.90 0.41 0.70
C ARG A 138 -20.73 -0.87 0.82
N SER A 139 -20.29 -1.96 0.18
CA SER A 139 -20.90 -3.28 0.34
C SER A 139 -20.89 -3.75 1.81
N GLY A 140 -19.88 -3.38 2.59
CA GLY A 140 -19.82 -3.65 4.02
C GLY A 140 -20.83 -2.86 4.85
N ASN A 141 -21.09 -1.60 4.50
CA ASN A 141 -21.99 -0.71 5.25
C ASN A 141 -23.47 -0.96 4.94
N ASN A 142 -23.83 -1.27 3.70
CA ASN A 142 -25.24 -1.52 3.32
C ASN A 142 -25.83 -2.74 4.06
N ASN A 143 -25.00 -3.73 4.40
CA ASN A 143 -25.42 -4.90 5.18
C ASN A 143 -25.70 -4.60 6.67
N LEU A 144 -25.28 -3.44 7.18
CA LEU A 144 -25.58 -2.98 8.55
C LEU A 144 -26.88 -2.17 8.59
N SER A 145 -27.22 -1.48 7.50
CA SER A 145 -28.46 -0.69 7.37
C SER A 145 -29.72 -1.55 7.25
N LEU A 146 -29.61 -2.80 6.78
CA LEU A 146 -30.74 -3.73 6.64
C LEU A 146 -31.01 -4.57 7.91
N LYS A 147 -30.31 -4.28 9.00
CA LYS A 147 -30.46 -4.96 10.30
C LYS A 147 -31.10 -4.09 11.38
N HIS A 148 -31.56 -2.90 11.01
CA HIS A 148 -32.37 -2.00 11.83
C HIS A 148 -33.68 -1.73 11.10
#